data_AF-A0A7Y6A6P0-F1
#
_entry.id   AF-A0A7Y6A6P0-F1
#
_cell.length_a   1.000
_cell.length_b   1.000
_cell.length_c   1.000
_cell.angle_alpha   90.00
_cell.angle_beta   90.00
_cell.angle_gamma   90.00
#
_symmetry.space_group_name_H-M   'P 1'
#
loop_
_entity.id
_entity.type
_entity.pdbx_description
1 polymer ?
#
loop_
_entity_poly.entity_id
_entity_poly.type
_entity_poly.pdbx_seq_one_letter_code
_entity_poly.pdbx_strand_id
1 'polypeptide(L)' 'MEIRQLRYFCAVAEEENLTRAAEGLGLRSPSLSQQIRALEQELGAPLFVRSATG' A
#
# COMPACT_ATOMS: atom_id res chain seq x y z
N MET A 1 -8.06 -12.29 -1.31
CA MET A 1 -6.67 -11.99 -0.92
C MET A 1 -5.77 -12.55 -1.99
N GLU A 2 -5.01 -11.67 -2.64
CA GLU A 2 -4.09 -12.00 -3.73
C GLU A 2 -2.64 -11.77 -3.28
N ILE A 3 -1.70 -12.62 -3.69
CA ILE A 3 -0.26 -12.48 -3.37
C ILE A 3 0.28 -11.09 -3.77
N ARG A 4 -0.28 -10.51 -4.84
CA ARG A 4 0.06 -9.18 -5.31
C ARG A 4 -0.21 -8.09 -4.27
N GLN A 5 -1.32 -8.19 -3.53
CA GLN A 5 -1.67 -7.22 -2.48
C GLN A 5 -0.69 -7.31 -1.31
N LEU A 6 -0.24 -8.52 -0.96
CA LEU A 6 0.78 -8.72 0.07
C LEU A 6 2.14 -8.14 -0.35
N ARG A 7 2.53 -8.30 -1.63
CA ARG A 7 3.75 -7.65 -2.15
C ARG A 7 3.67 -6.13 -2.09
N TYR A 8 2.52 -5.57 -2.41
CA TYR A 8 2.27 -4.13 -2.32
C TYR A 8 2.32 -3.64 -0.87
N PHE A 9 1.75 -4.40 0.06
CA PHE A 9 1.86 -4.13 1.48
C PHE A 9 3.33 -4.13 1.94
N CYS A 10 4.10 -5.18 1.62
CA CYS A 10 5.53 -5.24 1.95
C CYS A 10 6.31 -4.05 1.37
N ALA A 11 6.08 -3.70 0.10
CA ALA A 11 6.76 -2.56 -0.52
C ALA A 11 6.45 -1.22 0.17
N VAL A 12 5.21 -1.01 0.61
CA VAL A 12 4.83 0.21 1.36
C VAL A 12 5.44 0.20 2.76
N ALA A 13 5.51 -0.96 3.41
CA ALA A 13 6.13 -1.11 4.72
C ALA A 13 7.65 -0.89 4.69
N GLU A 14 8.32 -1.32 3.62
CA GLU A 14 9.77 -1.16 3.42
C GLU A 14 10.16 0.29 3.08
N GLU A 15 9.36 0.98 2.25
CA GLU A 15 9.67 2.35 1.84
C GLU A 15 9.17 3.42 2.84
N GLU A 16 8.26 3.06 3.75
CA GLU A 16 7.53 3.97 4.66
C GLU A 16 6.84 5.16 3.95
N ASN A 17 6.75 5.11 2.62
CA ASN A 17 6.25 6.18 1.78
C ASN A 17 5.52 5.60 0.57
N LEU A 18 4.24 5.92 0.46
CA LEU A 18 3.35 5.35 -0.55
C LEU A 18 3.73 5.75 -1.98
N THR A 19 4.30 6.94 -2.16
CA THR A 19 4.73 7.43 -3.48
C THR A 19 6.01 6.72 -3.91
N ARG A 20 6.99 6.59 -3.02
CA ARG A 20 8.24 5.86 -3.31
C ARG A 20 7.99 4.37 -3.58
N ALA A 21 7.14 3.74 -2.78
CA ALA A 21 6.72 2.35 -3.02
C ALA A 21 6.04 2.18 -4.39
N ALA A 22 5.21 3.13 -4.80
CA ALA A 22 4.57 3.08 -6.11
C ALA A 22 5.59 3.23 -7.24
N GLU A 23 6.53 4.17 -7.13
CA GLU A 23 7.60 4.36 -8.11
C GLU A 23 8.47 3.11 -8.25
N GLY A 24 8.89 2.49 -7.15
CA GLY A 24 9.65 1.23 -7.16
C GLY A 24 8.90 0.05 -7.79
N LEU A 25 7.57 0.07 -7.73
CA LEU A 25 6.71 -0.93 -8.37
C LEU A 25 6.29 -0.57 -9.81
N GLY A 26 6.71 0.58 -10.34
CA GLY A 26 6.28 1.08 -11.66
C GLY A 26 4.78 1.43 -11.72
N LEU A 27 4.19 1.75 -10.56
CA LEU A 27 2.79 2.10 -10.40
C LEU A 27 2.62 3.60 -10.11
N ARG A 28 1.38 4.07 -10.23
CA ARG A 28 1.01 5.37 -9.68
C ARG A 28 0.53 5.22 -8.24
N SER A 29 0.92 6.16 -7.37
CA SER A 29 0.52 6.20 -5.95
C SER A 29 -0.99 5.99 -5.70
N PRO A 30 -1.94 6.56 -6.50
CA PRO A 30 -3.37 6.30 -6.33
C PRO A 30 -3.76 4.82 -6.52
N SER A 31 -3.13 4.12 -7.47
CA SER A 31 -3.39 2.70 -7.73
C SER A 31 -2.91 1.84 -6.57
N LEU A 32 -1.72 2.12 -6.04
CA LEU A 32 -1.18 1.41 -4.87
C LEU A 32 -2.05 1.65 -3.63
N SER A 33 -2.45 2.90 -3.38
CA SER A 33 -3.36 3.27 -2.29
C SER A 33 -4.69 2.52 -2.36
N GLN A 34 -5.27 2.37 -3.55
CA GLN A 34 -6.50 1.61 -3.74
C GLN A 34 -6.32 0.13 -3.41
N GLN A 35 -5.20 -0.47 -3.81
CA GLN A 35 -4.91 -1.88 -3.55
C GLN A 35 -4.70 -2.17 -2.06
N ILE A 36 -4.01 -1.27 -1.35
CA ILE A 36 -3.87 -1.35 0.10
C ILE A 36 -5.23 -1.22 0.79
N ARG A 37 -6.06 -0.25 0.40
CA ARG A 37 -7.41 -0.09 0.97
C ARG A 37 -8.28 -1.31 0.74
N ALA A 38 -8.19 -1.94 -0.43
CA ALA A 38 -8.93 -3.17 -0.70
C ALA A 38 -8.48 -4.32 0.21
N LEU A 39 -7.17 -4.42 0.50
CA LEU A 39 -6.63 -5.40 1.44
C LEU A 39 -7.06 -5.10 2.88
N GLU A 40 -7.04 -3.84 3.32
CA GLU A 40 -7.55 -3.41 4.63
C GLU A 40 -9.02 -3.76 4.81
N GLN A 41 -9.84 -3.55 3.78
CA GLN A 41 -11.26 -3.92 3.77
C GLN A 41 -11.46 -5.43 3.87
N GLU A 42 -10.67 -6.20 3.13
CA GLU A 42 -10.76 -7.66 3.17
C GLU A 42 -10.37 -8.22 4.55
N LEU A 43 -9.35 -7.64 5.19
CA LEU A 43 -8.90 -8.04 6.52
C LEU A 43 -9.75 -7.45 7.65
N GLY A 44 -10.60 -6.47 7.36
CA GLY A 44 -11.41 -5.76 8.34
C GLY A 44 -10.60 -4.91 9.32
N ALA A 45 -9.37 -4.54 8.96
CA ALA A 45 -8.45 -3.81 9.82
C ALA A 45 -7.55 -2.85 9.01
N PRO A 46 -7.21 -1.67 9.57
CA PRO A 46 -6.21 -0.80 8.96
C PRO A 46 -4.84 -1.45 9.01
N LEU A 47 -4.09 -1.35 7.92
CA LEU A 47 -2.73 -1.88 7.80
C LEU A 47 -1.68 -0.80 7.99
N PHE A 48 -2.02 0.46 7.70
CA PHE A 48 -1.15 1.61 7.91
C PHE A 48 -1.90 2.74 8.60
N VAL A 49 -1.17 3.49 9.43
CA VAL A 49 -1.64 4.77 9.96
C VAL A 49 -1.15 5.86 9.03
N ARG A 50 -2.06 6.60 8.41
CA ARG A 50 -1.66 7.70 7.51
C ARG A 50 -1.24 8.92 8.32
N SER A 51 -0.08 9.49 8.01
CA SER A 51 0.34 10.77 8.56
C SER A 51 0.12 11.89 7.53
N ALA A 52 0.04 13.14 7.98
CA ALA A 52 -0.13 14.29 7.07
C ALA A 52 1.07 14.47 6.10
N THR A 53 2.21 13.84 6.39
CA THR A 53 3.44 13.87 5.59
C THR A 53 3.66 12.61 4.76
N GLY A 54 2.75 11.63 4.86
CA GLY A 54 2.95 10.25 4.40
C GLY A 54 2.63 9.29 5.52
#